data_AF-B5IP89-F1
#
_entry.id   AF-B5IP89-F1
#
_cell.length_a   1.000
_cell.length_b   1.000
_cell.length_c   1.000
_cell.angle_alpha   90.00
_cell.angle_beta   90.00
_cell.angle_gamma   90.00
#
_symmetry.space_group_name_H-M   'P 1'
#
loop_
_entity.id
_entity.type
_entity.pdbx_description
1 polymer ?
#
loop_
_entity_poly.entity_id
_entity_poly.type
_entity_poly.pdbx_seq_one_letter_code
_entity_poly.pdbx_strand_id
1 'polypeptide(L)' 'MREHRKQGGVTELFRCLGFATDESHEGERPMAIRWRLEWPIPAARMPPMAMAV' A
#
# COMPACT_ATOMS: atom_id res chain seq x y z
N MET A 1 -2.68 -5.17 5.45
CA MET A 1 -2.51 -3.84 4.84
C MET A 1 -3.71 -3.54 3.92
N ARG A 2 -4.23 -2.30 3.93
CA ARG A 2 -5.36 -1.83 3.10
C ARG A 2 -4.94 -0.65 2.22
N GLU A 3 -5.24 -0.71 0.93
CA GLU A 3 -5.02 0.41 -0.01
C GLU A 3 -6.28 1.27 -0.12
N HIS A 4 -6.12 2.59 -0.15
CA HIS A 4 -7.18 3.57 -0.40
C HIS A 4 -6.87 4.35 -1.68
N ARG A 5 -7.84 4.42 -2.58
CA ARG A 5 -7.80 5.24 -3.79
C ARG A 5 -9.02 6.16 -3.84
N LYS A 6 -8.81 7.44 -4.15
CA LYS A 6 -9.89 8.41 -4.41
C LYS A 6 -10.06 8.56 -5.92
N GLN A 7 -11.24 8.26 -6.44
CA GLN A 7 -11.66 8.65 -7.79
C GLN A 7 -13.04 9.32 -7.71
N GLY A 8 -13.15 10.54 -8.23
CA GLY A 8 -14.45 11.15 -8.54
C GLY A 8 -15.41 11.40 -7.36
N GLY A 9 -14.91 11.63 -6.15
CA GLY A 9 -15.77 11.95 -4.99
C GLY A 9 -16.50 10.75 -4.36
N VAL A 10 -16.31 9.55 -4.90
CA VAL A 10 -16.79 8.30 -4.30
C VAL A 10 -15.62 7.63 -3.57
N THR A 11 -15.83 7.28 -2.30
CA THR A 11 -14.86 6.47 -1.54
C THR A 11 -14.88 5.05 -2.11
N GLU A 12 -13.80 4.65 -2.79
CA GLU A 12 -13.65 3.25 -3.21
C GLU A 12 -13.49 2.35 -1.98
N LEU A 13 -14.04 1.13 -2.07
CA LEU A 13 -13.83 0.10 -1.06
C LEU A 13 -12.34 -0.23 -0.96
N PHE A 14 -11.85 -0.36 0.27
CA PHE A 14 -10.46 -0.73 0.54
C PHE A 14 -10.14 -2.12 -0.03
N ARG A 15 -9.03 -2.23 -0.76
CA ARG A 15 -8.49 -3.53 -1.17
C ARG A 15 -7.56 -4.06 -0.09
N CYS A 16 -7.80 -5.30 0.35
CA CYS A 16 -6.86 -6.02 1.23
C CYS A 16 -5.67 -6.54 0.40
N LEU A 17 -4.46 -6.18 0.80
CA LEU A 17 -3.22 -6.63 0.15
C LEU A 17 -2.54 -7.80 0.87
N GLY A 18 -3.11 -8.27 1.98
CA GLY A 18 -2.57 -9.36 2.80
C GLY A 18 -2.02 -8.90 4.16
N PHE A 19 -1.32 -9.80 4.84
CA PHE A 19 -0.64 -9.56 6.12
C PHE A 19 0.71 -8.86 5.90
N ALA A 20 1.14 -8.13 6.92
CA ALA A 20 2.39 -7.38 6.90
C ALA A 20 3.01 -7.36 8.29
N THR A 21 4.33 -7.33 8.33
CA THR A 21 5.12 -7.15 9.54
C THR A 21 5.66 -5.72 9.61
N ASP A 22 5.79 -5.19 10.82
CA ASP A 22 6.48 -3.91 11.04
C ASP A 22 7.96 -4.03 10.65
N GLU A 23 8.52 -3.02 10.00
CA GLU A 23 9.92 -3.02 9.55
C GLU A 23 10.70 -1.83 10.12
N SER A 24 10.20 -0.60 9.97
CA SER A 24 10.84 0.57 10.56
C SER A 24 9.87 1.72 10.80
N HIS A 25 10.23 2.56 11.77
CA HIS A 25 9.59 3.82 12.09
C HIS A 25 10.65 4.92 12.01
N GLU A 26 10.48 5.89 11.13
CA GLU A 26 11.51 6.91 10.85
C GLU A 26 10.90 8.33 10.89
N GLY A 27 11.59 9.25 11.54
CA GLY A 27 11.25 10.68 11.60
C GLY A 27 10.58 11.13 12.91
N GLU A 28 10.81 12.40 13.28
CA GLU A 28 10.34 12.97 14.55
C GLU A 28 8.91 13.54 14.47
N ARG A 29 8.44 13.87 13.25
CA ARG A 29 7.05 14.00 12.76
C ARG A 29 7.05 14.86 11.47
N PRO A 30 6.22 14.55 10.46
CA PRO A 30 5.42 13.32 10.36
C PRO A 30 6.33 12.09 10.21
N MET A 31 6.00 11.03 10.94
CA MET A 31 6.79 9.79 10.99
C MET A 31 6.37 8.89 9.82
N ALA A 32 7.34 8.39 9.07
CA ALA A 32 7.14 7.34 8.09
C ALA A 32 7.16 5.99 8.81
N ILE A 33 6.19 5.13 8.49
CA ILE A 33 6.15 3.75 8.99
C ILE A 33 6.29 2.82 7.80
N ARG A 34 7.31 1.98 7.84
CA ARG A 34 7.58 0.98 6.82
C ARG A 34 7.10 -0.39 7.30
N TRP A 35 6.29 -1.02 6.45
CA TRP A 35 5.72 -2.34 6.68
C TRP A 35 6.13 -3.24 5.52
N ARG A 36 6.48 -4.49 5.82
CA ARG A 36 6.80 -5.50 4.83
C ARG A 36 5.63 -6.44 4.66
N LEU A 37 5.12 -6.58 3.44
CA LEU A 37 4.11 -7.60 3.14
C LEU A 37 4.73 -9.00 3.25
N GLU A 38 3.99 -9.94 3.85
CA GLU A 38 4.43 -11.34 3.93
C GLU A 38 4.53 -12.00 2.56
N TRP A 39 3.72 -11.54 1.61
CA TRP A 39 3.66 -12.06 0.24
C TRP A 39 3.73 -10.91 -0.77
N PRO A 40 4.38 -11.12 -1.93
CA PRO A 40 4.39 -10.13 -2.98
C PRO A 40 2.97 -9.86 -3.49
N ILE A 41 2.68 -8.60 -3.85
CA ILE A 41 1.41 -8.25 -4.47
C ILE A 41 1.35 -8.93 -5.85
N PRO A 42 0.31 -9.72 -6.15
CA PRO A 42 0.16 -10.31 -7.48
C PRO A 42 0.13 -9.22 -8.56
N ALA A 43 0.87 -9.41 -9.65
CA ALA A 43 0.96 -8.42 -10.74
C ALA A 43 -0.42 -8.01 -11.30
N ALA A 44 -1.37 -8.95 -11.37
CA ALA A 44 -2.75 -8.68 -11.77
C ALA A 44 -3.51 -7.70 -10.85
N ARG A 45 -3.00 -7.46 -9.65
CA ARG A 45 -3.56 -6.51 -8.67
C ARG A 45 -2.77 -5.21 -8.61
N MET A 46 -1.62 -5.12 -9.26
CA MET A 46 -0.82 -3.90 -9.32
C MET A 46 -1.47 -2.91 -10.27
N PRO A 47 -1.53 -1.62 -9.91
CA PRO A 47 -2.02 -0.60 -10.83
C PRO A 47 -1.10 -0.53 -12.07
N PRO A 48 -1.65 -0.25 -13.27
CA PRO A 48 -0.89 -0.23 -14.52
C PRO A 48 0.23 0.82 -14.57
N MET A 49 0.32 1.69 -13.56
CA MET A 49 1.34 2.74 -13.41
C MET A 49 2.61 2.29 -12.66
N ALA A 50 2.76 0.99 -12.36
CA ALA A 50 3.92 0.47 -11.61
C ALA A 50 5.07 -0.04 -12.49
N MET A 51 5.05 0.20 -13.81
CA MET A 51 6.16 -0.11 -14.72
C MET A 51 6.79 1.17 -15.27
N ALA A 52 7.46 1.93 -14.41
CA ALA A 52 8.51 2.83 -14.84
C ALA A 52 9.84 2.11 -14.58
N VAL A 53 10.53 1.76 -15.67
CA VAL A 53 11.91 1.24 -15.68
C VAL A 53 12.89 2.41 -15.64
#